data_AF-C5LK01-F1
#
_entry.id   AF-C5LK01-F1
#
_cell.length_a   1.000
_cell.length_b   1.000
_cell.length_c   1.000
_cell.angle_alpha   90.00
_cell.angle_beta   90.00
_cell.angle_gamma   90.00
#
_symmetry.space_group_name_H-M   'P 1'
#
loop_
_entity.id
_entity.type
_entity.pdbx_description
1 polymer ?
#
loop_
_entity_poly.entity_id
_entity_poly.type
_entity_poly.pdbx_seq_one_letter_code
_entity_poly.pdbx_strand_id
1 'polypeptide(L)'
;MGCTSSTPDIILPDPELGKEHSFKIKKAGMLSKGYNVYNMDKQLWLYIRSLSSFWDSDPDFTLENFVREDDKTGQVLALPWHSGGLAACRRLQVLGRCAVGKLDEDYKKEVDWETDSDDSDFSLDDLFDFDDDDELKVKLKFKAKREASFKNAQGEEFAHLKVKVKGKAKVEVEIDEDHEGNKTERWSAKSAVKKVYYTLTINGVEVPVEVDNHKWQNWDREWDIPGMFKATYDAKFGTDEVFVDTKCLEAPPADLLMIGFAMAYFMHPSSYLSRAENAAKSHARNVLRRHS
;
A
#
# COMPACT_ATOMS: atom_id res chain seq x y z
N MET A 1 -0.90 -20.31 22.22
CA MET A 1 -0.86 -20.71 20.80
C MET A 1 0.25 -19.92 20.13
N GLY A 2 1.18 -20.63 19.49
CA GLY A 2 2.57 -20.18 19.28
C GLY A 2 2.75 -19.03 18.29
N CYS A 3 3.44 -17.98 18.75
CA CYS A 3 4.05 -16.96 17.91
C CYS A 3 5.21 -17.59 17.12
N THR A 4 4.94 -18.14 15.93
CA THR A 4 5.98 -18.61 15.02
C THR A 4 6.68 -17.43 14.37
N SER A 5 7.77 -16.96 14.97
CA SER A 5 8.97 -16.57 14.23
C SER A 5 10.17 -16.65 15.19
N SER A 6 10.67 -17.86 15.43
CA SER A 6 11.98 -18.04 16.08
C SER A 6 13.05 -17.34 15.23
N THR A 7 14.07 -16.78 15.88
CA THR A 7 15.31 -16.39 15.19
C THR A 7 15.76 -17.57 14.32
N PRO A 8 16.13 -17.37 13.04
CA PRO A 8 16.57 -18.48 12.21
C PRO A 8 17.87 -19.07 12.79
N ASP A 9 18.04 -20.39 12.65
CA ASP A 9 19.25 -21.10 13.10
C ASP A 9 20.51 -20.64 12.34
N ILE A 10 20.31 -20.12 11.12
CA ILE A 10 21.34 -19.57 10.26
C ILE A 10 21.01 -18.09 10.02
N ILE A 11 21.89 -17.21 10.47
CA ILE A 11 21.80 -15.76 10.21
C ILE A 11 22.63 -15.44 8.98
N LEU A 12 21.96 -14.97 7.93
CA LEU A 12 22.61 -14.57 6.68
C LEU A 12 23.28 -13.20 6.83
N PRO A 13 24.37 -12.93 6.08
CA PRO A 13 25.00 -11.62 6.10
C PRO A 13 24.13 -10.54 5.49
N ASP A 14 24.39 -9.26 5.78
CA ASP A 14 23.66 -8.16 5.11
C ASP A 14 23.79 -8.28 3.58
N PRO A 15 22.75 -7.90 2.81
CA PRO A 15 22.84 -7.86 1.36
C PRO A 15 24.01 -6.98 0.89
N GLU A 16 24.98 -7.59 0.22
CA GLU A 16 26.20 -6.92 -0.21
C GLU A 16 25.96 -5.98 -1.38
N LEU A 17 26.58 -4.80 -1.33
CA LEU A 17 26.71 -3.90 -2.48
C LEU A 17 27.47 -4.60 -3.61
N GLY A 18 27.20 -4.25 -4.87
CA GLY A 18 27.92 -4.80 -6.02
C GLY A 18 27.38 -6.13 -6.54
N LYS A 19 26.27 -6.64 -6.00
CA LYS A 19 25.59 -7.86 -6.46
C LYS A 19 24.10 -7.63 -6.64
N GLU A 20 23.52 -8.35 -7.60
CA GLU A 20 22.07 -8.45 -7.72
C GLU A 20 21.51 -9.37 -6.63
N HIS A 21 20.32 -9.06 -6.15
CA HIS A 21 19.63 -9.81 -5.10
C HIS A 21 18.15 -9.92 -5.44
N SER A 22 17.57 -11.05 -5.07
CA SER A 22 16.14 -11.30 -5.20
C SER A 22 15.55 -11.59 -3.83
N PHE A 23 14.58 -10.78 -3.45
CA PHE A 23 13.92 -10.82 -2.16
C PHE A 23 12.48 -11.29 -2.31
N LYS A 24 12.09 -12.24 -1.47
CA LYS A 24 10.71 -12.67 -1.33
C LYS A 24 10.16 -12.24 0.02
N ILE A 25 9.13 -11.41 0.02
CA ILE A 25 8.53 -10.85 1.23
C ILE A 25 7.19 -11.52 1.47
N LYS A 26 6.97 -11.99 2.70
CA LYS A 26 5.71 -12.60 3.15
C LYS A 26 5.33 -12.11 4.52
N LYS A 27 4.02 -12.01 4.78
CA LYS A 27 3.53 -11.77 6.14
C LYS A 27 4.04 -12.86 7.09
N ALA A 28 4.63 -12.48 8.22
CA ALA A 28 5.26 -13.42 9.15
C ALA A 28 4.25 -14.35 9.86
N GLY A 29 2.96 -14.01 9.79
CA GLY A 29 1.86 -14.83 10.29
C GLY A 29 0.54 -14.08 10.15
N MET A 30 -0.59 -14.79 10.27
CA MET A 30 -1.92 -14.21 10.07
C MET A 30 -2.19 -13.00 10.98
N LEU A 31 -1.72 -13.08 12.23
CA LEU A 31 -1.82 -12.03 13.26
C LEU A 31 -0.56 -11.17 13.40
N SER A 32 0.50 -11.46 12.64
CA SER A 32 1.73 -10.67 12.72
C SER A 32 1.55 -9.33 12.01
N LYS A 33 2.15 -8.28 12.58
CA LYS A 33 2.27 -6.96 11.94
C LYS A 33 3.51 -6.85 11.05
N GLY A 34 4.43 -7.82 11.13
CA GLY A 34 5.68 -7.81 10.37
C GLY A 34 5.70 -8.81 9.22
N TYR A 35 6.74 -8.68 8.40
CA TYR A 35 6.97 -9.47 7.21
C TYR A 35 8.35 -10.11 7.27
N ASN A 36 8.42 -11.39 6.89
CA ASN A 36 9.66 -12.11 6.70
C ASN A 36 10.15 -11.89 5.28
N VAL A 37 11.45 -11.61 5.14
CA VAL A 37 12.13 -11.48 3.85
C VAL A 37 13.02 -12.70 3.66
N TYR A 38 12.86 -13.40 2.56
CA TYR A 38 13.61 -14.60 2.21
C TYR A 38 14.47 -14.33 0.97
N ASN A 39 15.60 -15.01 0.88
CA ASN A 39 16.39 -15.09 -0.37
C ASN A 39 15.78 -16.13 -1.33
N MET A 40 16.42 -16.33 -2.49
CA MET A 40 15.99 -17.32 -3.50
C MET A 40 16.06 -18.77 -3.01
N ASP A 41 16.97 -19.07 -2.08
CA ASP A 41 17.08 -20.38 -1.43
C ASP A 41 16.03 -20.59 -0.34
N LYS A 42 15.06 -19.67 -0.20
CA LYS A 42 13.98 -19.68 0.80
C LYS A 42 14.48 -19.62 2.25
N GLN A 43 15.71 -19.16 2.45
CA GLN A 43 16.27 -18.91 3.77
C GLN A 43 15.77 -17.56 4.28
N LEU A 44 15.34 -17.52 5.55
CA LEU A 44 14.94 -16.29 6.21
C LEU A 44 16.15 -15.37 6.33
N TRP A 45 16.05 -14.18 5.74
CA TRP A 45 17.16 -13.26 5.61
C TRP A 45 16.96 -12.02 6.46
N LEU A 46 15.88 -11.28 6.23
CA LEU A 46 15.60 -10.02 6.90
C LEU A 46 14.18 -10.02 7.47
N TYR A 47 13.87 -9.02 8.29
CA TYR A 47 12.56 -8.81 8.87
C TYR A 47 12.11 -7.38 8.65
N ILE A 48 10.89 -7.20 8.15
CA ILE A 48 10.24 -5.88 8.07
C ILE A 48 9.29 -5.77 9.25
N ARG A 49 9.59 -4.88 10.18
CA ARG A 49 8.77 -4.60 11.34
C ARG A 49 7.86 -3.41 11.04
N SER A 50 6.55 -3.61 11.11
CA SER A 50 5.63 -2.46 11.18
C SER A 50 5.64 -1.90 12.60
N LEU A 51 5.93 -0.61 12.72
CA LEU A 51 5.87 0.16 13.97
C LEU A 51 4.46 0.72 14.22
N SER A 52 3.67 0.82 13.15
CA SER A 52 2.27 1.23 13.17
C SER A 52 1.32 0.07 13.47
N SER A 53 0.15 0.39 14.02
CA SER A 53 -1.00 -0.52 14.01
C SER A 53 -1.54 -0.70 12.60
N PHE A 54 -2.15 -1.87 12.34
CA PHE A 54 -2.75 -2.19 11.04
C PHE A 54 -3.82 -1.17 10.59
N TRP A 55 -4.37 -0.42 11.55
CA TRP A 55 -5.41 0.60 11.33
C TRP A 55 -4.86 2.03 11.27
N ASP A 56 -3.56 2.24 11.47
CA ASP A 56 -3.00 3.60 11.45
C ASP A 56 -3.04 4.16 10.02
N SER A 57 -3.42 5.43 9.92
CA SER A 57 -3.43 6.15 8.64
C SER A 57 -2.02 6.31 8.06
N ASP A 58 -1.01 6.26 8.92
CA ASP A 58 0.38 6.65 8.67
C ASP A 58 1.29 5.46 8.99
N PRO A 59 1.35 4.44 8.12
CA PRO A 59 2.13 3.26 8.40
C PRO A 59 3.62 3.58 8.39
N ASP A 60 4.32 3.02 9.36
CA ASP A 60 5.75 3.18 9.54
C ASP A 60 6.36 1.79 9.69
N PHE A 61 7.48 1.55 9.02
CA PHE A 61 8.18 0.28 9.11
C PHE A 61 9.70 0.43 9.06
N THR A 62 10.36 -0.51 9.73
CA THR A 62 11.82 -0.67 9.72
C THR A 62 12.19 -1.96 9.01
N LEU A 63 13.27 -1.93 8.24
CA LEU A 63 13.94 -3.12 7.74
C LEU A 63 15.04 -3.50 8.72
N GLU A 64 15.05 -4.75 9.16
CA GLU A 64 15.86 -5.24 10.26
C GLU A 64 16.63 -6.50 9.85
N ASN A 65 17.91 -6.61 10.21
CA ASN A 65 18.66 -7.86 10.18
C ASN A 65 18.69 -8.53 11.56
N PHE A 66 18.82 -9.86 11.58
CA PHE A 66 19.00 -10.66 12.79
C PHE A 66 20.42 -10.47 13.34
N VAL A 67 20.56 -10.18 14.64
CA VAL A 67 21.88 -9.95 15.25
C VAL A 67 22.65 -11.25 15.40
N ARG A 68 23.90 -11.23 14.92
CA ARG A 68 24.88 -12.33 15.07
C ARG A 68 25.47 -12.29 16.48
N GLU A 69 25.41 -13.39 17.23
CA GLU A 69 26.12 -13.52 18.49
C GLU A 69 27.54 -14.03 18.21
N ASP A 70 28.55 -13.15 18.25
CA ASP A 70 29.95 -13.58 18.39
C ASP A 70 30.57 -13.17 19.73
N ASP A 71 30.11 -12.08 20.37
CA ASP A 71 30.67 -11.60 21.62
C ASP A 71 29.61 -11.48 22.73
N LYS A 72 29.86 -12.15 23.87
CA LYS A 72 29.02 -12.17 25.09
C LYS A 72 28.86 -10.81 25.80
N THR A 73 29.08 -9.70 25.11
CA THR A 73 28.81 -8.34 25.59
C THR A 73 28.03 -7.59 24.52
N GLY A 74 26.72 -7.51 24.74
CA GLY A 74 25.81 -6.83 23.83
C GLY A 74 25.98 -5.32 23.82
N GLN A 75 26.08 -4.75 22.63
CA GLN A 75 25.99 -3.31 22.44
C GLN A 75 24.54 -2.94 22.05
N VAL A 76 23.98 -1.96 22.76
CA VAL A 76 22.66 -1.38 22.50
C VAL A 76 22.82 -0.33 21.40
N LEU A 77 22.10 -0.48 20.28
CA LEU A 77 22.27 0.39 19.09
C LEU A 77 21.09 1.32 18.74
N ALA A 78 19.95 1.26 19.44
CA ALA A 78 18.98 2.37 19.50
C ALA A 78 17.82 2.02 20.45
N LEU A 79 17.47 2.94 21.35
CA LEU A 79 16.19 2.92 22.08
C LEU A 79 15.20 3.85 21.37
N PRO A 80 13.91 3.48 21.29
CA PRO A 80 12.89 4.41 20.86
C PRO A 80 12.76 5.53 21.90
N TRP A 81 12.82 6.77 21.43
CA TRP A 81 12.39 7.92 22.21
C TRP A 81 10.87 7.79 22.43
N HIS A 82 10.49 7.49 23.68
CA HIS A 82 9.13 7.47 24.26
C HIS A 82 8.25 6.24 23.98
N SER A 83 8.44 5.17 24.76
CA SER A 83 7.42 4.67 25.69
C SER A 83 7.96 3.42 26.39
N GLY A 84 7.97 3.48 27.72
CA GLY A 84 8.43 2.38 28.56
C GLY A 84 7.46 1.20 28.51
N GLY A 85 8.02 0.00 28.64
CA GLY A 85 7.27 -1.18 29.07
C GLY A 85 7.35 -2.37 28.14
N LEU A 86 8.03 -3.40 28.65
CA LEU A 86 7.89 -4.83 28.38
C LEU A 86 8.63 -5.50 27.22
N ALA A 87 9.28 -6.57 27.67
CA ALA A 87 9.54 -7.86 27.05
C ALA A 87 10.80 -7.97 26.18
N ALA A 88 11.72 -8.79 26.70
CA ALA A 88 12.87 -9.35 26.01
C ALA A 88 12.50 -9.82 24.60
N CYS A 89 12.86 -9.04 23.58
CA CYS A 89 12.58 -9.37 22.19
C CYS A 89 13.70 -8.82 21.32
N ARG A 90 14.56 -9.75 20.87
CA ARG A 90 15.43 -9.68 19.68
C ARG A 90 16.30 -8.43 19.59
N ARG A 91 17.62 -8.60 19.75
CA ARG A 91 18.56 -7.61 19.20
C ARG A 91 18.45 -7.72 17.68
N LEU A 92 18.01 -6.66 17.03
CA LEU A 92 17.93 -6.55 15.58
C LEU A 92 18.65 -5.26 15.18
N GLN A 93 19.35 -5.31 14.06
CA GLN A 93 20.02 -4.14 13.49
C GLN A 93 19.09 -3.49 12.47
N VAL A 94 18.75 -2.22 12.67
CA VAL A 94 17.93 -1.45 11.72
C VAL A 94 18.81 -1.07 10.54
N LEU A 95 18.39 -1.48 9.33
CA LEU A 95 19.05 -1.16 8.06
C LEU A 95 18.46 0.10 7.42
N GLY A 96 17.17 0.38 7.69
CA GLY A 96 16.50 1.57 7.20
C GLY A 96 15.08 1.71 7.77
N ARG A 97 14.49 2.89 7.60
CA ARG A 97 13.12 3.21 8.03
C ARG A 97 12.33 3.88 6.90
N CYS A 98 11.08 3.49 6.75
CA CYS A 98 10.14 4.13 5.83
C CYS A 98 8.98 4.69 6.63
N ALA A 99 8.74 5.99 6.47
CA ALA A 99 7.57 6.66 7.00
C ALA A 99 6.60 6.94 5.84
N VAL A 100 5.45 6.27 5.85
CA VAL A 100 4.39 6.53 4.86
C VAL A 100 3.45 7.58 5.45
N GLY A 101 3.36 8.71 4.77
CA GLY A 101 2.53 9.84 5.17
C GLY A 101 1.04 9.59 5.03
N LYS A 102 0.28 10.58 5.51
CA LYS A 102 -1.19 10.61 5.47
C LYS A 102 -1.69 10.45 4.05
N LEU A 103 -2.75 9.67 3.96
CA LEU A 103 -3.53 9.53 2.75
C LEU A 103 -4.45 10.75 2.60
N ASP A 104 -4.20 11.56 1.56
CA ASP A 104 -5.02 12.70 1.15
C ASP A 104 -6.04 12.22 0.10
N GLU A 105 -7.32 12.11 0.47
CA GLU A 105 -8.40 11.69 -0.43
C GLU A 105 -9.39 12.82 -0.63
N ASP A 106 -9.65 13.12 -1.90
CA ASP A 106 -10.68 14.05 -2.33
C ASP A 106 -11.75 13.26 -3.10
N TYR A 107 -12.98 13.33 -2.60
CA TYR A 107 -14.15 12.71 -3.21
C TYR A 107 -15.10 13.82 -3.59
N LYS A 108 -15.43 13.91 -4.87
CA LYS A 108 -16.47 14.82 -5.34
C LYS A 108 -17.46 14.07 -6.21
N LYS A 109 -18.69 14.59 -6.24
CA LYS A 109 -19.65 14.15 -7.25
C LYS A 109 -19.06 14.42 -8.62
N GLU A 110 -19.43 13.61 -9.60
CA GLU A 110 -18.90 13.75 -10.95
C GLU A 110 -19.21 15.12 -11.58
N VAL A 111 -20.32 15.80 -11.20
CA VAL A 111 -20.67 17.19 -11.59
C VAL A 111 -19.91 18.27 -10.85
N ASP A 112 -19.49 18.03 -9.62
CA ASP A 112 -18.81 19.04 -8.79
C ASP A 112 -17.30 19.10 -9.10
N TRP A 113 -16.84 18.27 -10.04
CA TRP A 113 -15.46 18.27 -10.50
C TRP A 113 -15.30 19.34 -11.57
N GLU A 114 -15.02 20.58 -11.15
CA GLU A 114 -14.72 21.68 -12.06
C GLU A 114 -13.57 21.29 -13.01
N THR A 115 -13.76 21.68 -14.27
CA THR A 115 -12.89 21.51 -15.43
C THR A 115 -11.46 21.97 -15.17
N ASP A 116 -10.63 21.10 -14.58
CA ASP A 116 -9.20 21.07 -14.91
C ASP A 116 -9.11 20.57 -16.37
N SER A 117 -9.06 21.56 -17.27
CA SER A 117 -8.84 21.51 -18.71
C SER A 117 -8.01 20.31 -19.19
N ASP A 118 -8.71 19.23 -19.58
CA ASP A 118 -8.30 18.28 -20.63
C ASP A 118 -9.35 17.18 -20.91
N ASP A 119 -10.41 17.06 -20.10
CA ASP A 119 -11.44 16.02 -20.28
C ASP A 119 -12.67 16.58 -21.03
N SER A 120 -12.54 16.87 -22.33
CA SER A 120 -13.70 17.04 -23.21
C SER A 120 -14.26 15.68 -23.61
N ASP A 121 -15.13 15.08 -22.78
CA ASP A 121 -15.98 13.94 -23.20
C ASP A 121 -17.13 13.55 -22.23
N PHE A 122 -17.54 14.41 -21.30
CA PHE A 122 -18.60 14.05 -20.34
C PHE A 122 -19.79 15.00 -20.42
N SER A 123 -20.89 14.53 -21.01
CA SER A 123 -22.18 15.22 -21.02
C SER A 123 -22.79 15.24 -19.62
N LEU A 124 -23.36 16.40 -19.27
CA LEU A 124 -23.93 16.72 -17.95
C LEU A 124 -25.23 15.97 -17.60
N ASP A 125 -25.87 15.32 -18.59
CA ASP A 125 -27.23 14.79 -18.45
C ASP A 125 -27.34 13.45 -17.67
N ASP A 126 -26.22 12.85 -17.25
CA ASP A 126 -26.19 11.44 -16.83
C ASP A 126 -26.06 11.24 -15.31
N LEU A 127 -26.42 12.26 -14.51
CA LEU A 127 -26.04 12.34 -13.10
C LEU A 127 -27.15 12.06 -12.08
N PHE A 128 -28.41 12.18 -12.47
CA PHE A 128 -29.57 11.80 -11.66
C PHE A 128 -30.73 11.47 -12.60
N ASP A 129 -30.75 10.27 -13.19
CA ASP A 129 -32.00 9.71 -13.69
C ASP A 129 -32.84 9.33 -12.46
N PHE A 130 -33.72 10.25 -12.07
CA PHE A 130 -34.97 9.90 -11.38
C PHE A 130 -36.03 9.67 -12.46
N ASP A 131 -35.73 8.84 -13.45
CA ASP A 131 -36.70 8.45 -14.45
C ASP A 131 -37.47 7.26 -13.88
N ASP A 132 -38.58 7.57 -13.19
CA ASP A 132 -39.79 6.75 -12.91
C ASP A 132 -39.67 5.27 -12.50
N ASP A 133 -38.48 4.73 -12.24
CA ASP A 133 -38.25 3.36 -11.78
C ASP A 133 -37.42 3.38 -10.47
N ASP A 134 -37.70 2.44 -9.54
CA ASP A 134 -37.24 2.37 -8.15
C ASP A 134 -35.71 2.23 -7.89
N GLU A 135 -34.85 2.90 -8.67
CA GLU A 135 -33.39 2.74 -8.66
C GLU A 135 -32.62 4.08 -8.44
N LEU A 136 -31.90 4.22 -7.32
CA LEU A 136 -30.99 5.34 -7.06
C LEU A 136 -29.56 5.03 -7.55
N LYS A 137 -29.05 5.84 -8.48
CA LYS A 137 -27.66 5.76 -8.97
C LYS A 137 -26.79 6.92 -8.45
N VAL A 138 -25.65 6.62 -7.83
CA VAL A 138 -24.66 7.60 -7.35
C VAL A 138 -23.29 7.35 -7.98
N LYS A 139 -22.76 8.34 -8.70
CA LYS A 139 -21.41 8.32 -9.31
C LYS A 139 -20.50 9.34 -8.61
N LEU A 140 -19.35 8.88 -8.11
CA LEU A 140 -18.30 9.71 -7.51
C LEU A 140 -17.00 9.61 -8.30
N LYS A 141 -16.29 10.74 -8.44
CA LYS A 141 -14.89 10.78 -8.85
C LYS A 141 -14.01 10.89 -7.60
N PHE A 142 -12.89 10.19 -7.59
CA PHE A 142 -11.94 10.26 -6.48
C PHE A 142 -10.53 10.56 -6.97
N LYS A 143 -9.80 11.34 -6.15
CA LYS A 143 -8.37 11.59 -6.28
C LYS A 143 -7.72 11.28 -4.94
N ALA A 144 -6.84 10.30 -4.91
CA ALA A 144 -6.07 9.95 -3.72
C ALA A 144 -4.59 10.30 -3.96
N LYS A 145 -3.93 10.85 -2.94
CA LYS A 145 -2.48 11.07 -2.92
C LYS A 145 -1.88 10.46 -1.66
N ARG A 146 -0.72 9.83 -1.82
CA ARG A 146 0.06 9.32 -0.70
C ARG A 146 1.54 9.53 -0.96
N GLU A 147 2.28 9.80 0.10
CA GLU A 147 3.71 10.05 0.06
C GLU A 147 4.42 9.14 1.07
N ALA A 148 5.67 8.78 0.80
CA ALA A 148 6.54 8.09 1.75
C ALA A 148 7.96 8.63 1.64
N SER A 149 8.61 8.78 2.79
CA SER A 149 10.02 9.11 2.89
C SER A 149 10.82 7.93 3.43
N PHE A 150 12.02 7.75 2.89
CA PHE A 150 12.90 6.65 3.23
C PHE A 150 14.19 7.18 3.82
N LYS A 151 14.55 6.65 4.99
CA LYS A 151 15.76 7.01 5.72
C LYS A 151 16.68 5.81 5.85
N ASN A 152 17.97 6.03 5.66
CA ASN A 152 19.01 5.02 5.85
C ASN A 152 19.23 4.72 7.35
N ALA A 153 20.13 3.79 7.67
CA ALA A 153 20.50 3.46 9.04
C ALA A 153 21.03 4.66 9.86
N GLN A 154 21.62 5.66 9.18
CA GLN A 154 22.14 6.89 9.77
C GLN A 154 21.04 7.95 10.01
N GLY A 155 19.83 7.71 9.52
CA GLY A 155 18.68 8.62 9.65
C GLY A 155 18.59 9.70 8.58
N GLU A 156 19.44 9.65 7.55
CA GLU A 156 19.43 10.55 6.40
C GLU A 156 18.38 10.10 5.39
N GLU A 157 17.61 11.05 4.87
CA GLU A 157 16.61 10.77 3.84
C GLU A 157 17.30 10.57 2.49
N PHE A 158 17.10 9.40 1.89
CA PHE A 158 17.70 9.04 0.60
C PHE A 158 16.68 8.91 -0.53
N ALA A 159 15.40 8.72 -0.21
CA ALA A 159 14.36 8.62 -1.23
C ALA A 159 13.02 9.17 -0.76
N HIS A 160 12.23 9.60 -1.73
CA HIS A 160 10.86 10.07 -1.57
C HIS A 160 9.98 9.47 -2.67
N LEU A 161 8.88 8.83 -2.28
CA LEU A 161 7.92 8.23 -3.20
C LEU A 161 6.55 8.90 -3.05
N LYS A 162 5.98 9.32 -4.16
CA LYS A 162 4.63 9.88 -4.21
C LYS A 162 3.79 9.12 -5.21
N VAL A 163 2.58 8.73 -4.79
CA VAL A 163 1.56 8.16 -5.67
C VAL A 163 0.35 9.07 -5.73
N LYS A 164 -0.18 9.29 -6.93
CA LYS A 164 -1.47 9.94 -7.17
C LYS A 164 -2.36 8.97 -7.96
N VAL A 165 -3.52 8.64 -7.41
CA VAL A 165 -4.51 7.76 -8.04
C VAL A 165 -5.77 8.55 -8.35
N LYS A 166 -6.26 8.45 -9.58
CA LYS A 166 -7.54 9.01 -10.00
C LYS A 166 -8.46 7.87 -10.44
N GLY A 167 -9.73 7.90 -10.02
CA GLY A 167 -10.70 6.87 -10.38
C GLY A 167 -12.15 7.33 -10.23
N LYS A 168 -13.05 6.37 -10.44
CA LYS A 168 -14.51 6.55 -10.27
C LYS A 168 -15.07 5.42 -9.40
N ALA A 169 -16.10 5.73 -8.62
CA ALA A 169 -16.92 4.77 -7.90
C ALA A 169 -18.39 5.01 -8.25
N LYS A 170 -19.13 3.94 -8.52
CA LYS A 170 -20.57 3.95 -8.78
C LYS A 170 -21.25 3.09 -7.73
N VAL A 171 -22.35 3.58 -7.19
CA VAL A 171 -23.27 2.84 -6.32
C VAL A 171 -24.65 2.88 -6.95
N GLU A 172 -25.32 1.75 -6.95
CA GLU A 172 -26.70 1.57 -7.41
C GLU A 172 -27.48 1.00 -6.22
N VAL A 173 -28.63 1.58 -5.92
CA VAL A 173 -29.54 1.12 -4.88
C VAL A 173 -30.88 0.86 -5.51
N GLU A 174 -31.29 -0.40 -5.53
CA GLU A 174 -32.64 -0.81 -5.94
C GLU A 174 -33.51 -0.89 -4.68
N ILE A 175 -34.71 -0.32 -4.71
CA ILE A 175 -35.67 -0.38 -3.60
C ILE A 175 -36.85 -1.25 -4.03
N ASP A 176 -36.92 -2.45 -3.48
CA ASP A 176 -38.06 -3.35 -3.73
C ASP A 176 -39.11 -3.15 -2.63
N GLU A 177 -40.38 -2.92 -2.98
CA GLU A 177 -41.50 -2.91 -2.03
C GLU A 177 -42.30 -4.21 -2.13
N ASP A 178 -42.45 -4.92 -1.00
CA ASP A 178 -43.24 -6.14 -0.96
C ASP A 178 -44.75 -5.86 -0.91
N HIS A 179 -45.56 -6.91 -1.06
CA HIS A 179 -47.04 -6.80 -1.03
C HIS A 179 -47.61 -6.32 0.32
N GLU A 180 -46.79 -6.26 1.38
CA GLU A 180 -47.15 -5.77 2.71
C GLU A 180 -46.70 -4.31 2.94
N GLY A 181 -46.05 -3.69 1.94
CA GLY A 181 -45.52 -2.33 2.01
C GLY A 181 -44.16 -2.21 2.69
N ASN A 182 -43.46 -3.32 2.95
CA ASN A 182 -42.10 -3.30 3.46
C ASN A 182 -41.11 -3.04 2.32
N LYS A 183 -40.19 -2.11 2.55
CA LYS A 183 -39.14 -1.76 1.58
C LYS A 183 -37.85 -2.51 1.90
N THR A 184 -37.29 -3.19 0.90
CA THR A 184 -35.97 -3.82 0.95
C THR A 184 -35.00 -3.11 0.01
N GLU A 185 -33.84 -2.73 0.52
CA GLU A 185 -32.81 -2.04 -0.25
C GLU A 185 -31.72 -3.01 -0.71
N ARG A 186 -31.47 -3.08 -2.01
CA ARG A 186 -30.38 -3.85 -2.59
C ARG A 186 -29.27 -2.92 -3.06
N TRP A 187 -28.08 -3.11 -2.50
CA TRP A 187 -26.92 -2.24 -2.74
C TRP A 187 -25.89 -2.90 -3.65
N SER A 188 -25.57 -2.27 -4.77
CA SER A 188 -24.48 -2.62 -5.68
C SER A 188 -23.44 -1.49 -5.68
N ALA A 189 -22.15 -1.82 -5.63
CA ALA A 189 -21.07 -0.85 -5.73
C ALA A 189 -19.95 -1.37 -6.62
N LYS A 190 -19.41 -0.49 -7.46
CA LYS A 190 -18.31 -0.79 -8.38
C LYS A 190 -17.35 0.39 -8.38
N SER A 191 -16.05 0.13 -8.30
CA SER A 191 -15.03 1.16 -8.47
C SER A 191 -13.99 0.77 -9.52
N ALA A 192 -13.38 1.78 -10.11
CA ALA A 192 -12.32 1.61 -11.09
C ALA A 192 -11.30 2.75 -11.00
N VAL A 193 -10.02 2.38 -10.96
CA VAL A 193 -8.92 3.33 -11.16
C VAL A 193 -8.82 3.64 -12.67
N LYS A 194 -8.59 4.91 -12.99
CA LYS A 194 -8.45 5.42 -14.36
C LYS A 194 -7.02 5.81 -14.69
N LYS A 195 -6.34 6.52 -13.79
CA LYS A 195 -4.96 6.99 -13.97
C LYS A 195 -4.18 6.85 -12.66
N VAL A 196 -2.94 6.40 -12.76
CA VAL A 196 -2.00 6.29 -11.64
C VAL A 196 -0.72 7.02 -12.04
N TYR A 197 -0.19 7.82 -11.12
CA TYR A 197 1.07 8.53 -11.31
C TYR A 197 1.99 8.22 -10.13
N TYR A 198 3.16 7.67 -10.42
CA TYR A 198 4.23 7.53 -9.45
C TYR A 198 5.31 8.58 -9.74
N THR A 199 5.79 9.23 -8.69
CA THR A 199 6.96 10.09 -8.72
C THR A 199 7.91 9.54 -7.66
N LEU A 200 9.04 8.98 -8.10
CA LEU A 200 10.08 8.46 -7.23
C LEU A 200 11.30 9.36 -7.38
N THR A 201 11.79 9.86 -6.25
CA THR A 201 13.02 10.64 -6.17
C THR A 201 14.01 9.89 -5.31
N ILE A 202 15.21 9.62 -5.83
CA ILE A 202 16.30 8.97 -5.10
C ILE A 202 17.50 9.92 -5.14
N ASN A 203 18.05 10.26 -3.97
CA ASN A 203 19.17 11.18 -3.79
C ASN A 203 18.98 12.52 -4.53
N GLY A 204 17.73 13.03 -4.55
CA GLY A 204 17.36 14.28 -5.21
C GLY A 204 17.13 14.18 -6.73
N VAL A 205 17.27 12.99 -7.33
CA VAL A 205 17.05 12.76 -8.76
C VAL A 205 15.73 12.01 -8.97
N GLU A 206 14.87 12.54 -9.85
CA GLU A 206 13.64 11.84 -10.25
C GLU A 206 13.99 10.67 -11.16
N VAL A 207 13.52 9.47 -10.81
CA VAL A 207 13.75 8.24 -11.57
C VAL A 207 12.43 7.79 -12.22
N PRO A 208 12.48 7.32 -13.48
CA PRO A 208 11.29 6.84 -14.16
C PRO A 208 10.75 5.59 -13.47
N VAL A 209 9.42 5.53 -13.33
CA VAL A 209 8.70 4.38 -12.79
C VAL A 209 7.86 3.79 -13.91
N GLU A 210 8.22 2.60 -14.38
CA GLU A 210 7.42 1.86 -15.34
C GLU A 210 6.49 0.91 -14.59
N VAL A 211 5.19 1.00 -14.85
CA VAL A 211 4.19 0.16 -14.19
C VAL A 211 3.39 -0.54 -15.24
N ASP A 212 3.16 -1.84 -15.04
CA ASP A 212 2.22 -2.56 -15.87
C ASP A 212 0.82 -1.94 -15.73
N ASN A 213 0.31 -1.36 -16.81
CA ASN A 213 -0.97 -0.63 -16.84
C ASN A 213 -2.17 -1.52 -17.18
N HIS A 214 -2.00 -2.84 -17.25
CA HIS A 214 -3.14 -3.75 -17.41
C HIS A 214 -4.11 -3.62 -16.23
N LYS A 215 -5.41 -3.80 -16.54
CA LYS A 215 -6.61 -3.68 -15.67
C LYS A 215 -6.27 -3.35 -14.19
N TRP A 216 -6.41 -2.09 -13.80
CA TRP A 216 -6.10 -1.61 -12.44
C TRP A 216 -6.85 -2.32 -11.30
N GLN A 217 -7.90 -3.06 -11.62
CA GLN A 217 -8.65 -3.90 -10.69
C GLN A 217 -7.88 -5.15 -10.28
N ASN A 218 -6.89 -5.59 -11.07
CA ASN A 218 -6.04 -6.70 -10.69
C ASN A 218 -5.00 -6.27 -9.64
N TRP A 219 -4.89 -7.08 -8.60
CA TRP A 219 -3.86 -6.95 -7.57
C TRP A 219 -2.51 -7.44 -8.05
N ASP A 220 -2.46 -8.43 -8.97
CA ASP A 220 -1.18 -8.81 -9.57
C ASP A 220 -0.66 -7.65 -10.41
N ARG A 221 0.57 -7.21 -10.10
CA ARG A 221 1.18 -6.06 -10.76
C ARG A 221 2.69 -6.07 -10.61
N GLU A 222 3.32 -5.40 -11.57
CA GLU A 222 4.75 -5.22 -11.63
C GLU A 222 5.10 -3.73 -11.78
N TRP A 223 6.15 -3.32 -11.06
CA TRP A 223 6.80 -2.02 -11.16
C TRP A 223 8.26 -2.26 -11.53
N ASP A 224 8.72 -1.71 -12.65
CA ASP A 224 10.13 -1.72 -13.05
C ASP A 224 10.69 -0.31 -12.92
N ILE A 225 11.79 -0.18 -12.19
CA ILE A 225 12.61 1.03 -12.14
C ILE A 225 13.85 0.73 -12.98
N PRO A 226 13.91 1.22 -14.24
CA PRO A 226 14.94 0.82 -15.18
C PRO A 226 16.35 0.95 -14.60
N GLY A 227 17.11 -0.15 -14.64
CA GLY A 227 18.48 -0.22 -14.11
C GLY A 227 18.59 -0.27 -12.59
N MET A 228 17.50 -0.18 -11.83
CA MET A 228 17.52 -0.17 -10.36
C MET A 228 16.95 -1.43 -9.74
N PHE A 229 15.64 -1.64 -9.86
CA PHE A 229 14.98 -2.83 -9.31
C PHE A 229 13.65 -3.05 -10.00
N LYS A 230 13.13 -4.27 -9.85
CA LYS A 230 11.79 -4.66 -10.25
C LYS A 230 11.04 -5.19 -9.04
N ALA A 231 9.83 -4.70 -8.81
CA ALA A 231 8.95 -5.16 -7.75
C ALA A 231 7.71 -5.82 -8.35
N THR A 232 7.28 -6.94 -7.77
CA THR A 232 6.08 -7.65 -8.21
C THR A 232 5.20 -7.95 -7.00
N TYR A 233 3.92 -7.63 -7.10
CA TYR A 233 2.89 -8.06 -6.17
C TYR A 233 2.18 -9.28 -6.76
N ASP A 234 2.16 -10.37 -6.01
CA ASP A 234 1.52 -11.63 -6.38
C ASP A 234 0.39 -11.92 -5.38
N ALA A 235 -0.84 -11.70 -5.83
CA ALA A 235 -2.04 -11.81 -5.03
C ALA A 235 -2.41 -13.29 -4.88
N LYS A 236 -2.11 -13.84 -3.70
CA LYS A 236 -2.40 -15.23 -3.36
C LYS A 236 -3.38 -15.27 -2.22
N PHE A 237 -4.48 -16.01 -2.38
CA PHE A 237 -5.53 -16.10 -1.38
C PHE A 237 -4.97 -16.45 0.02
N GLY A 238 -4.93 -15.44 0.90
CA GLY A 238 -4.45 -15.57 2.28
C GLY A 238 -2.92 -15.55 2.47
N THR A 239 -2.13 -15.42 1.39
CA THR A 239 -0.66 -15.43 1.44
C THR A 239 -0.03 -14.47 0.42
N ASP A 240 -0.54 -13.25 0.30
CA ASP A 240 0.03 -12.25 -0.63
C ASP A 240 1.56 -12.17 -0.49
N GLU A 241 2.24 -12.21 -1.63
CA GLU A 241 3.70 -12.20 -1.71
C GLU A 241 4.17 -10.97 -2.48
N VAL A 242 5.25 -10.35 -2.02
CA VAL A 242 5.92 -9.30 -2.78
C VAL A 242 7.33 -9.78 -3.11
N PHE A 243 7.72 -9.61 -4.36
CA PHE A 243 9.06 -9.90 -4.84
C PHE A 243 9.77 -8.59 -5.18
N VAL A 244 11.04 -8.47 -4.83
CA VAL A 244 11.89 -7.34 -5.23
C VAL A 244 13.21 -7.89 -5.74
N ASP A 245 13.49 -7.64 -7.02
CA ASP A 245 14.73 -8.02 -7.71
C ASP A 245 15.57 -6.78 -7.96
N THR A 246 16.74 -6.68 -7.33
CA THR A 246 17.64 -5.51 -7.47
C THR A 246 18.63 -5.73 -8.61
N LYS A 247 18.70 -4.75 -9.52
CA LYS A 247 19.61 -4.71 -10.69
C LYS A 247 20.75 -3.71 -10.50
N CYS A 248 20.56 -2.65 -9.72
CA CYS A 248 21.60 -1.65 -9.49
C CYS A 248 22.67 -2.15 -8.52
N LEU A 249 23.92 -2.15 -8.97
CA LEU A 249 25.07 -2.59 -8.19
C LEU A 249 25.66 -1.48 -7.31
N GLU A 250 25.28 -0.22 -7.55
CA GLU A 250 25.82 0.97 -6.88
C GLU A 250 24.95 1.44 -5.70
N ALA A 251 23.69 0.99 -5.63
CA ALA A 251 22.77 1.33 -4.56
C ALA A 251 22.67 0.17 -3.55
N PRO A 252 22.53 0.47 -2.23
CA PRO A 252 22.34 -0.58 -1.23
C PRO A 252 21.07 -1.42 -1.53
N PRO A 253 21.18 -2.76 -1.62
CA PRO A 253 20.02 -3.59 -1.95
C PRO A 253 18.88 -3.50 -0.92
N ALA A 254 19.22 -3.25 0.34
CA ALA A 254 18.27 -3.02 1.43
C ALA A 254 17.39 -1.77 1.17
N ASP A 255 17.97 -0.71 0.62
CA ASP A 255 17.26 0.53 0.29
C ASP A 255 16.27 0.30 -0.86
N LEU A 256 16.73 -0.39 -1.91
CA LEU A 256 15.89 -0.75 -3.05
C LEU A 256 14.74 -1.70 -2.66
N LEU A 257 15.03 -2.67 -1.79
CA LEU A 257 14.03 -3.55 -1.19
C LEU A 257 12.92 -2.76 -0.48
N MET A 258 13.30 -1.77 0.33
CA MET A 258 12.34 -0.94 1.05
C MET A 258 11.44 -0.13 0.12
N ILE A 259 12.02 0.49 -0.92
CA ILE A 259 11.24 1.24 -1.91
C ILE A 259 10.28 0.31 -2.64
N GLY A 260 10.77 -0.82 -3.15
CA GLY A 260 9.96 -1.80 -3.89
C GLY A 260 8.81 -2.35 -3.06
N PHE A 261 9.07 -2.69 -1.79
CA PHE A 261 8.02 -3.15 -0.87
C PHE A 261 6.97 -2.07 -0.58
N ALA A 262 7.39 -0.83 -0.29
CA ALA A 262 6.46 0.26 -0.04
C ALA A 262 5.56 0.55 -1.25
N MET A 263 6.15 0.54 -2.44
CA MET A 263 5.43 0.77 -3.69
C MET A 263 4.39 -0.31 -3.96
N ALA A 264 4.80 -1.58 -3.90
CA ALA A 264 3.94 -2.72 -4.20
C ALA A 264 2.87 -2.95 -3.14
N TYR A 265 3.17 -2.76 -1.86
CA TYR A 265 2.26 -3.13 -0.77
C TYR A 265 1.45 -1.96 -0.22
N PHE A 266 2.11 -0.86 0.18
CA PHE A 266 1.44 0.27 0.84
C PHE A 266 0.88 1.32 -0.13
N MET A 267 1.37 1.35 -1.37
CA MET A 267 0.95 2.28 -2.41
C MET A 267 0.29 1.58 -3.60
N HIS A 268 -0.28 0.39 -3.37
CA HIS A 268 -0.97 -0.38 -4.39
C HIS A 268 -2.25 0.34 -4.88
N PRO A 269 -2.46 0.56 -6.20
CA PRO A 269 -3.63 1.27 -6.71
C PRO A 269 -4.98 0.60 -6.37
N SER A 270 -5.03 -0.72 -6.27
CA SER A 270 -6.25 -1.44 -5.90
C SER A 270 -6.64 -1.25 -4.43
N SER A 271 -5.72 -0.81 -3.56
CA SER A 271 -6.04 -0.55 -2.15
C SER A 271 -6.97 0.66 -1.95
N TYR A 272 -7.06 1.55 -2.95
CA TYR A 272 -7.94 2.73 -2.94
C TYR A 272 -9.38 2.41 -3.36
N LEU A 273 -9.60 1.30 -4.08
CA LEU A 273 -10.90 0.93 -4.65
C LEU A 273 -11.96 0.70 -3.57
N SER A 274 -11.65 -0.13 -2.56
CA SER A 274 -12.57 -0.41 -1.46
C SER A 274 -12.91 0.84 -0.63
N ARG A 275 -11.96 1.79 -0.50
CA ARG A 275 -12.21 3.07 0.17
C ARG A 275 -13.18 3.93 -0.62
N ALA A 276 -12.98 4.02 -1.93
CA ALA A 276 -13.87 4.76 -2.83
C ALA A 276 -15.28 4.16 -2.86
N GLU A 277 -15.43 2.84 -2.83
CA GLU A 277 -16.74 2.19 -2.74
C GLU A 277 -17.44 2.50 -1.43
N ASN A 278 -16.73 2.46 -0.30
CA ASN A 278 -17.30 2.78 1.01
C ASN A 278 -17.70 4.27 1.09
N ALA A 279 -16.90 5.17 0.52
CA ALA A 279 -17.24 6.59 0.43
C ALA A 279 -18.51 6.81 -0.41
N ALA A 280 -18.61 6.14 -1.58
CA ALA A 280 -19.79 6.21 -2.43
C ALA A 280 -21.05 5.65 -1.76
N LYS A 281 -20.94 4.53 -1.04
CA LYS A 281 -22.06 3.96 -0.27
C LYS A 281 -22.50 4.91 0.84
N SER A 282 -21.56 5.51 1.57
CA SER A 282 -21.86 6.50 2.62
C SER A 282 -22.60 7.71 2.04
N HIS A 283 -22.16 8.19 0.88
CA HIS A 283 -22.80 9.30 0.19
C HIS A 283 -24.23 8.96 -0.26
N ALA A 284 -24.43 7.79 -0.88
CA ALA A 284 -25.75 7.31 -1.28
C ALA A 284 -26.71 7.13 -0.08
N ARG A 285 -26.24 6.61 1.07
CA ARG A 285 -27.06 6.54 2.29
C ARG A 285 -27.51 7.90 2.78
N ASN A 286 -26.64 8.91 2.69
CA ASN A 286 -27.00 10.27 3.09
C ASN A 286 -28.02 10.90 2.14
N VAL A 287 -27.99 10.54 0.85
CA VAL A 287 -29.02 10.96 -0.13
C VAL A 287 -30.35 10.29 0.20
N LEU A 288 -30.40 8.96 0.35
CA LEU A 288 -31.63 8.24 0.70
C LEU A 288 -32.30 8.79 1.97
N ARG A 289 -31.52 9.03 3.03
CA ARG A 289 -32.01 9.63 4.28
C ARG A 289 -32.63 11.01 4.14
N ARG A 290 -32.30 11.76 3.09
CA ARG A 290 -32.88 13.09 2.83
C ARG A 290 -34.15 13.02 1.99
N HIS A 291 -34.37 11.90 1.31
CA HIS A 291 -35.53 11.67 0.45
C HIS A 291 -36.58 10.74 1.07
N SER A 292 -36.26 10.06 2.18
CA SER A 292 -37.17 9.34 3.09
C SER A 292 -37.80 10.27 4.13
#